data_AF-A0A2G2LZP3-F1
#
_entry.id   AF-A0A2G2LZP3-F1
#
_cell.length_a   1.000
_cell.length_b   1.000
_cell.length_c   1.000
_cell.angle_alpha   90.00
_cell.angle_beta   90.00
_cell.angle_gamma   90.00
#
_symmetry.space_group_name_H-M   'P 1'
#
loop_
_entity.id
_entity.type
_entity.pdbx_description
1 polymer ?
#
loop_
_entity_poly.entity_id
_entity_poly.type
_entity_poly.pdbx_seq_one_letter_code
_entity_poly.pdbx_strand_id
1 'polypeptide(L)'
;MKRTTILTAAIFGMSVSAHADQTMTIPGALPSANACESSWAGAQSPEAAATVFIAALITYQFDKAIARDCMTRIVDSSYLSNGKLSYDLEYLIEVGIDRHSEIARSYVSGAIPDNGYTLPKKPWVIHFTRDKRFDLGNKQYRVKVYTSGQPSSRPITMRRDENGHYRINEASTLFVGVAASR
;
A
#
# COMPACT_ATOMS: atom_id res chain seq x y z
N MET A 1 -3.81 -68.92 8.95
CA MET A 1 -2.95 -68.04 8.13
C MET A 1 -3.40 -66.60 8.32
N LYS A 2 -2.45 -65.66 8.39
CA LYS A 2 -2.46 -64.39 9.14
C LYS A 2 -3.42 -63.32 8.60
N ARG A 3 -4.07 -62.59 9.52
CA ARG A 3 -4.78 -61.32 9.29
C ARG A 3 -3.75 -60.19 9.18
N THR A 4 -3.84 -59.37 8.13
CA THR A 4 -3.00 -58.18 7.97
C THR A 4 -3.90 -56.94 8.01
N THR A 5 -3.88 -56.25 9.14
CA THR A 5 -4.52 -54.95 9.35
C THR A 5 -3.60 -53.87 8.80
N ILE A 6 -4.03 -53.13 7.79
CA ILE A 6 -3.29 -51.97 7.27
C ILE A 6 -3.78 -50.71 8.02
N LEU A 7 -2.91 -50.17 8.88
CA LEU A 7 -3.10 -48.87 9.53
C LEU A 7 -2.84 -47.77 8.49
N THR A 8 -3.86 -46.98 8.15
CA THR A 8 -3.69 -45.80 7.30
C THR A 8 -3.41 -44.60 8.23
N ALA A 9 -2.16 -44.16 8.29
CA ALA A 9 -1.80 -42.94 9.01
C ALA A 9 -2.12 -41.73 8.13
N ALA A 10 -3.13 -40.94 8.52
CA ALA A 10 -3.42 -39.65 7.91
C ALA A 10 -2.36 -38.63 8.38
N ILE A 11 -1.45 -38.25 7.48
CA ILE A 11 -0.51 -37.15 7.70
C ILE A 11 -1.29 -35.85 7.51
N PHE A 12 -1.60 -35.16 8.61
CA PHE A 12 -2.03 -33.76 8.57
C PHE A 12 -0.87 -32.91 8.04
N GLY A 13 -0.96 -32.48 6.79
CA GLY A 13 -0.07 -31.48 6.23
C GLY A 13 -0.25 -30.16 7.00
N MET A 14 0.79 -29.73 7.69
CA MET A 14 0.85 -28.36 8.22
C MET A 14 0.96 -27.41 7.04
N SER A 15 -0.12 -26.69 6.74
CA SER A 15 -0.12 -25.58 5.80
C SER A 15 0.76 -24.47 6.37
N VAL A 16 2.03 -24.42 5.96
CA VAL A 16 2.87 -23.24 6.10
C VAL A 16 2.25 -22.19 5.18
N SER A 17 1.48 -21.25 5.72
CA SER A 17 1.05 -20.07 4.98
C SER A 17 2.30 -19.30 4.57
N ALA A 18 2.75 -19.53 3.33
CA ALA A 18 3.87 -18.82 2.74
C ALA A 18 3.56 -17.32 2.74
N HIS A 19 4.55 -16.53 3.17
CA HIS A 19 4.60 -15.09 2.95
C HIS A 19 4.49 -14.86 1.44
N ALA A 20 3.33 -14.42 0.97
CA ALA A 20 3.11 -14.20 -0.45
C ALA A 20 3.56 -12.78 -0.79
N ASP A 21 4.65 -12.66 -1.52
CA ASP A 21 5.05 -11.42 -2.17
C ASP A 21 4.04 -11.11 -3.29
N GLN A 22 3.68 -9.83 -3.42
CA GLN A 22 2.74 -9.33 -4.42
C GLN A 22 3.39 -8.17 -5.17
N THR A 23 3.19 -8.14 -6.48
CA THR A 23 3.69 -7.05 -7.32
C THR A 23 2.51 -6.35 -7.97
N MET A 24 2.45 -5.04 -7.83
CA MET A 24 1.42 -4.18 -8.41
C MET A 24 2.07 -3.17 -9.35
N THR A 25 1.32 -2.72 -10.36
CA THR A 25 1.79 -1.71 -11.31
C THR A 25 0.93 -0.46 -11.27
N ILE A 26 1.57 0.71 -11.31
CA ILE A 26 0.93 1.99 -11.51
C ILE A 26 1.25 2.47 -12.94
N PRO A 27 0.26 2.74 -13.80
CA PRO A 27 0.52 3.28 -15.14
C PRO A 27 1.27 4.62 -15.13
N GLY A 28 1.19 5.39 -14.04
CA GLY A 28 1.86 6.66 -13.81
C GLY A 28 1.12 7.49 -12.78
N ALA A 29 1.39 8.80 -12.74
CA ALA A 29 0.58 9.74 -11.96
C ALA A 29 -0.90 9.66 -12.37
N LEU A 30 -1.79 9.87 -11.40
CA LEU A 30 -3.23 9.82 -11.60
C LEU A 30 -3.66 10.97 -12.52
N PRO A 31 -4.43 10.70 -13.59
CA PRO A 31 -4.80 11.74 -14.54
C PRO A 31 -6.00 12.58 -14.08
N SER A 32 -6.80 12.10 -13.12
CA SER A 32 -7.96 12.81 -12.56
C SER A 32 -8.49 12.15 -11.29
N ALA A 33 -9.33 12.86 -10.54
CA ALA A 33 -10.06 12.31 -9.40
C ALA A 33 -10.97 11.12 -9.78
N ASN A 34 -11.61 11.17 -10.95
CA ASN A 34 -12.46 10.08 -11.45
C ASN A 34 -11.66 8.82 -11.80
N ALA A 35 -10.44 8.99 -12.33
CA ALA A 35 -9.55 7.86 -12.58
C ALA A 35 -9.10 7.20 -11.28
N CYS A 36 -8.86 7.99 -10.23
CA CYS A 36 -8.62 7.46 -8.88
C CYS A 36 -9.83 6.68 -8.36
N GLU A 37 -11.03 7.26 -8.40
CA GLU A 37 -12.27 6.60 -7.96
C GLU A 37 -12.45 5.25 -8.66
N SER A 38 -12.31 5.23 -9.98
CA SER A 38 -12.46 4.00 -10.78
C SER A 38 -11.42 2.94 -10.42
N SER A 39 -10.17 3.37 -10.20
CA SER A 39 -9.08 2.46 -9.80
C SER A 39 -9.28 1.90 -8.40
N TRP A 40 -9.76 2.73 -7.46
CA TRP A 40 -10.02 2.33 -6.08
C TRP A 40 -11.26 1.45 -5.96
N ALA A 41 -12.38 1.82 -6.58
CA ALA A 41 -13.60 1.01 -6.58
C ALA A 41 -13.37 -0.37 -7.24
N GLY A 42 -12.50 -0.42 -8.26
CA GLY A 42 -12.08 -1.66 -8.90
C GLY A 42 -11.08 -2.50 -8.09
N ALA A 43 -10.53 -1.98 -6.98
CA ALA A 43 -9.49 -2.66 -6.21
C ALA A 43 -10.04 -3.85 -5.40
N GLN A 44 -9.84 -5.06 -5.93
CA GLN A 44 -10.31 -6.31 -5.32
C GLN A 44 -9.40 -6.87 -4.21
N SER A 45 -8.35 -6.14 -3.82
CA SER A 45 -7.41 -6.57 -2.78
C SER A 45 -6.85 -5.39 -1.99
N PRO A 46 -6.32 -5.65 -0.78
CA PRO A 46 -5.64 -4.61 -0.01
C PRO A 46 -4.44 -3.98 -0.75
N GLU A 47 -3.63 -4.78 -1.42
CA GLU A 47 -2.48 -4.28 -2.18
C GLU A 47 -2.92 -3.36 -3.34
N ALA A 48 -4.04 -3.68 -4.00
CA ALA A 48 -4.56 -2.85 -5.08
C ALA A 48 -5.02 -1.47 -4.56
N ALA A 49 -5.74 -1.40 -3.44
CA ALA A 49 -6.12 -0.11 -2.86
C ALA A 49 -4.92 0.66 -2.28
N ALA A 50 -3.97 -0.04 -1.63
CA ALA A 50 -2.71 0.57 -1.21
C ALA A 50 -1.91 1.15 -2.40
N THR A 51 -1.92 0.47 -3.54
CA THR A 51 -1.29 0.94 -4.78
C THR A 51 -1.92 2.25 -5.27
N VAL A 52 -3.25 2.39 -5.22
CA VAL A 52 -3.93 3.64 -5.58
C VAL A 52 -3.57 4.76 -4.62
N PHE A 53 -3.47 4.48 -3.31
CA PHE A 53 -3.03 5.48 -2.34
C PHE A 53 -1.59 5.94 -2.58
N ILE A 54 -0.66 5.02 -2.85
CA ILE A 54 0.73 5.36 -3.21
C ILE A 54 0.78 6.15 -4.52
N ALA A 55 -0.05 5.79 -5.51
CA ALA A 55 -0.18 6.59 -6.73
C ALA A 55 -0.63 8.02 -6.43
N ALA A 56 -1.52 8.23 -5.46
CA ALA A 56 -1.91 9.57 -5.01
C ALA A 56 -0.75 10.32 -4.34
N LEU A 57 0.04 9.66 -3.49
CA LEU A 57 1.24 10.27 -2.87
C LEU A 57 2.26 10.72 -3.92
N ILE A 58 2.50 9.91 -4.96
CA ILE A 58 3.37 10.28 -6.07
C ILE A 58 2.75 11.42 -6.89
N THR A 59 1.45 11.35 -7.16
CA THR A 59 0.70 12.37 -7.91
C THR A 59 0.75 13.73 -7.23
N TYR A 60 0.79 13.79 -5.89
CA TYR A 60 0.86 15.04 -5.13
C TYR A 60 2.02 15.96 -5.57
N GLN A 61 3.11 15.38 -6.06
CA GLN A 61 4.27 16.12 -6.56
C GLN A 61 4.02 16.83 -7.90
N PHE A 62 3.03 16.35 -8.66
CA PHE A 62 2.70 16.84 -10.00
C PHE A 62 1.39 17.63 -10.01
N ASP A 63 0.40 17.17 -9.23
CA ASP A 63 -0.90 17.80 -9.07
C ASP A 63 -1.46 17.53 -7.66
N LYS A 64 -1.35 18.54 -6.80
CA LYS A 64 -1.81 18.47 -5.41
C LYS A 64 -3.33 18.35 -5.29
N ALA A 65 -4.10 18.91 -6.23
CA ALA A 65 -5.55 18.89 -6.18
C ALA A 65 -6.08 17.49 -6.49
N ILE A 66 -5.62 16.88 -7.58
CA ILE A 66 -5.98 15.50 -7.94
C ILE A 66 -5.57 14.53 -6.83
N ALA A 67 -4.38 14.71 -6.27
CA ALA A 67 -3.87 13.85 -5.21
C ALA A 67 -4.73 13.93 -3.93
N ARG A 68 -5.07 15.14 -3.46
CA ARG A 68 -5.91 15.33 -2.26
C ARG A 68 -7.32 14.78 -2.46
N ASP A 69 -7.92 15.02 -3.62
CA ASP A 69 -9.24 14.47 -3.95
C ASP A 69 -9.22 12.95 -3.94
N CYS A 70 -8.18 12.34 -4.51
CA CYS A 70 -8.00 10.90 -4.50
C CYS A 70 -7.83 10.36 -3.07
N MET A 71 -6.94 10.97 -2.27
CA MET A 71 -6.71 10.57 -0.87
C MET A 71 -8.00 10.67 -0.05
N THR A 72 -8.78 11.74 -0.22
CA THR A 72 -10.05 11.94 0.49
C THR A 72 -11.05 10.81 0.22
N ARG A 73 -11.07 10.26 -1.00
CA ARG A 73 -11.96 9.16 -1.39
C ARG A 73 -11.53 7.80 -0.84
N ILE A 74 -10.22 7.51 -0.87
CA ILE A 74 -9.70 6.18 -0.55
C ILE A 74 -9.43 5.95 0.94
N VAL A 75 -9.27 7.01 1.74
CA VAL A 75 -9.10 6.85 3.19
C VAL A 75 -10.43 6.52 3.88
N ASP A 76 -10.35 6.02 5.11
CA ASP A 76 -11.51 5.86 5.97
C ASP A 76 -11.75 7.10 6.84
N SER A 77 -12.81 7.05 7.65
CA SER A 77 -13.20 8.18 8.51
C SER A 77 -12.15 8.58 9.56
N SER A 78 -11.15 7.74 9.87
CA SER A 78 -10.08 8.09 10.81
C SER A 78 -9.12 9.14 10.25
N TYR A 79 -9.05 9.25 8.92
CA TYR A 79 -8.27 10.26 8.21
C TYR A 79 -9.12 11.40 7.65
N LEU A 80 -10.38 11.50 8.08
CA LEU A 80 -11.28 12.55 7.63
C LEU A 80 -11.75 13.42 8.79
N SER A 81 -11.89 14.72 8.52
CA SER A 81 -12.58 15.69 9.37
C SER A 81 -13.53 16.51 8.51
N ASN A 82 -14.82 16.43 8.80
CA ASN A 82 -15.89 17.10 8.04
C ASN A 82 -15.82 16.83 6.52
N GLY A 83 -15.55 15.57 6.14
CA GLY A 83 -15.48 15.14 4.74
C GLY A 83 -14.23 15.60 3.97
N LYS A 84 -13.25 16.19 4.65
CA LYS A 84 -11.93 16.55 4.11
C LYS A 84 -10.85 15.72 4.81
N LEU A 85 -9.64 15.68 4.26
CA LEU A 85 -8.49 15.10 4.97
C LEU A 85 -8.34 15.73 6.35
N SER A 86 -8.05 14.91 7.35
CA SER A 86 -7.80 15.36 8.71
C SER A 86 -6.53 16.23 8.76
N TYR A 87 -6.45 17.10 9.77
CA TYR A 87 -5.27 17.93 9.99
C TYR A 87 -3.99 17.09 10.10
N ASP A 88 -4.05 15.95 10.81
CA ASP A 88 -2.89 15.07 10.99
C ASP A 88 -2.39 14.48 9.68
N LEU A 89 -3.30 14.05 8.78
CA LEU A 89 -2.89 13.52 7.48
C LEU A 89 -2.37 14.62 6.56
N GLU A 90 -3.01 15.79 6.53
CA GLU A 90 -2.49 16.95 5.79
C GLU A 90 -1.09 17.35 6.28
N TYR A 91 -0.87 17.36 7.61
CA TYR A 91 0.45 17.61 8.18
C TYR A 91 1.47 16.59 7.71
N LEU A 92 1.16 15.29 7.76
CA LEU A 92 2.04 14.23 7.26
C LEU A 92 2.36 14.39 5.77
N ILE A 93 1.38 14.76 4.95
CA ILE A 93 1.58 15.02 3.52
C ILE A 93 2.49 16.23 3.31
N GLU A 94 2.27 17.33 4.04
CA GLU A 94 3.09 18.53 3.91
C GLU A 94 4.54 18.27 4.33
N VAL A 95 4.75 17.72 5.52
CA VAL A 95 6.10 17.53 6.05
C VAL A 95 6.83 16.37 5.40
N GLY A 96 6.11 15.32 4.98
CA GLY A 96 6.70 14.10 4.44
C GLY A 96 6.75 14.04 2.91
N ILE A 97 5.81 14.65 2.19
CA ILE A 97 5.73 14.51 0.72
C ILE A 97 6.04 15.81 0.01
N ASP A 98 5.50 16.93 0.50
CA ASP A 98 5.73 18.25 -0.13
C ASP A 98 7.20 18.68 -0.01
N ARG A 99 7.79 18.47 1.17
CA ARG A 99 9.19 18.80 1.44
C ARG A 99 10.19 17.73 0.98
N HIS A 100 9.74 16.48 0.86
CA HIS A 100 10.59 15.31 0.66
C HIS A 100 9.99 14.36 -0.39
N SER A 101 10.00 14.79 -1.65
CA SER A 101 9.41 14.05 -2.77
C SER A 101 9.97 12.61 -2.93
N GLU A 102 11.21 12.39 -2.50
CA GLU A 102 11.90 11.09 -2.46
C GLU A 102 11.15 10.04 -1.64
N ILE A 103 10.43 10.45 -0.58
CA ILE A 103 9.70 9.53 0.30
C ILE A 103 8.62 8.79 -0.48
N ALA A 104 7.76 9.50 -1.22
CA ALA A 104 6.74 8.86 -2.07
C ALA A 104 7.35 8.04 -3.22
N ARG A 105 8.47 8.51 -3.80
CA ARG A 105 9.13 7.80 -4.92
C ARG A 105 9.79 6.50 -4.47
N SER A 106 10.22 6.41 -3.21
CA SER A 106 10.90 5.23 -2.66
C SER A 106 10.09 3.93 -2.72
N TYR A 107 8.76 4.02 -2.85
CA TYR A 107 7.89 2.85 -2.99
C TYR A 107 7.91 2.26 -4.41
N VAL A 108 8.51 2.96 -5.38
CA VAL A 108 8.63 2.53 -6.77
C VAL A 108 9.95 1.78 -6.97
N SER A 109 9.87 0.55 -7.45
CA SER A 109 11.02 -0.27 -7.82
C SER A 109 11.90 0.47 -8.84
N GLY A 110 13.20 0.56 -8.54
CA GLY A 110 14.19 1.29 -9.37
C GLY A 110 14.39 2.76 -9.00
N ALA A 111 13.52 3.39 -8.21
CA ALA A 111 13.81 4.70 -7.60
C ALA A 111 14.61 4.45 -6.31
N ILE A 112 15.90 4.74 -6.29
CA ILE A 112 16.83 4.36 -5.21
C ILE A 112 17.69 5.55 -4.77
N PRO A 113 18.33 5.52 -3.58
CA PRO A 113 19.21 6.60 -3.14
C PRO A 113 20.29 6.98 -4.17
N ASP A 114 20.91 5.98 -4.80
CA ASP A 114 22.02 6.15 -5.74
C ASP A 114 21.62 6.86 -7.05
N ASN A 115 20.33 6.97 -7.36
CA ASN A 115 19.83 7.71 -8.52
C ASN A 115 18.94 8.91 -8.13
N GLY A 116 19.04 9.37 -6.88
CA GLY A 116 18.22 10.47 -6.37
C GLY A 116 16.72 10.15 -6.34
N TYR A 117 16.35 8.87 -6.23
CA TYR A 117 14.97 8.40 -6.31
C TYR A 117 14.28 8.80 -7.62
N THR A 118 15.02 8.81 -8.73
CA THR A 118 14.45 9.08 -10.05
C THR A 118 13.46 8.00 -10.41
N LEU A 119 12.23 8.39 -10.77
CA LEU A 119 11.20 7.44 -11.20
C LEU A 119 11.60 6.79 -12.53
N PRO A 120 11.53 5.44 -12.64
CA PRO A 120 11.82 4.76 -13.90
C PRO A 120 10.74 5.04 -14.95
N LYS A 121 11.00 4.58 -16.18
CA LYS A 121 9.98 4.60 -17.24
C LYS A 121 8.75 3.79 -16.79
N LYS A 122 7.58 4.36 -17.02
CA LYS A 122 6.28 3.73 -16.75
C LYS A 122 6.14 2.38 -17.50
N PRO A 123 5.37 1.41 -16.96
CA PRO A 123 4.63 1.48 -15.69
C PRO A 123 5.55 1.37 -14.47
N TRP A 124 5.20 2.05 -13.40
CA TRP A 124 5.91 1.96 -12.12
C TRP A 124 5.51 0.69 -11.39
N VAL A 125 6.46 0.03 -10.74
CA VAL A 125 6.26 -1.25 -10.06
C VAL A 125 6.36 -1.06 -8.56
N ILE A 126 5.42 -1.62 -7.80
CA ILE A 126 5.39 -1.62 -6.34
C ILE A 126 5.40 -3.06 -5.85
N HIS A 127 6.23 -3.34 -4.84
CA HIS A 127 6.29 -4.65 -4.20
C HIS A 127 5.67 -4.60 -2.81
N PHE A 128 4.82 -5.58 -2.52
CA PHE A 128 4.20 -5.80 -1.23
C PHE A 128 4.57 -7.17 -0.70
N THR A 129 4.53 -7.31 0.62
CA THR A 129 4.63 -8.59 1.31
C THR A 129 3.46 -8.74 2.27
N ARG A 130 2.96 -9.98 2.39
CA ARG A 130 2.02 -10.38 3.43
C ARG A 130 2.76 -11.14 4.51
N ASP A 131 2.44 -10.85 5.77
CA ASP A 131 2.88 -11.67 6.90
C ASP A 131 1.69 -12.33 7.60
N LYS A 132 1.98 -13.07 8.68
CA LYS A 132 0.95 -13.75 9.46
C LYS A 132 -0.08 -12.80 10.08
N ARG A 133 0.20 -11.50 10.12
CA ARG A 133 -0.69 -10.41 10.57
C ARG A 133 -1.33 -9.67 9.39
N PHE A 134 -1.51 -10.35 8.26
CA PHE A 134 -2.24 -9.79 7.10
C PHE A 134 -3.72 -9.54 7.42
N ASP A 135 -4.42 -10.51 8.01
CA ASP A 135 -5.79 -10.32 8.48
C ASP A 135 -5.74 -10.00 9.99
N LEU A 136 -6.24 -8.82 10.35
CA LEU A 136 -6.27 -8.34 11.73
C LEU A 136 -7.64 -8.58 12.41
N GLY A 137 -8.58 -9.22 11.72
CA GLY A 137 -9.97 -9.33 12.13
C GLY A 137 -10.74 -8.02 11.92
N ASN A 138 -12.05 -8.04 12.19
CA ASN A 138 -12.92 -6.86 12.10
C ASN A 138 -12.83 -6.13 10.75
N LYS A 139 -12.71 -6.88 9.65
CA LYS A 139 -12.54 -6.37 8.29
C LYS A 139 -11.28 -5.52 8.10
N GLN A 140 -10.25 -5.67 8.94
CA GLN A 140 -8.99 -4.96 8.83
C GLN A 140 -7.89 -5.84 8.25
N TYR A 141 -7.14 -5.25 7.32
CA TYR A 141 -6.08 -5.93 6.59
C TYR A 141 -4.82 -5.09 6.63
N ARG A 142 -3.65 -5.74 6.78
CA ARG A 142 -2.35 -5.08 6.78
C ARG A 142 -1.45 -5.69 5.73
N VAL A 143 -1.05 -4.85 4.78
CA VAL A 143 0.01 -5.17 3.82
C VAL A 143 1.28 -4.43 4.21
N LYS A 144 2.44 -4.90 3.76
CA LYS A 144 3.68 -4.15 3.90
C LYS A 144 4.23 -3.82 2.53
N VAL A 145 4.49 -2.53 2.28
CA VAL A 145 5.09 -2.08 1.02
C VAL A 145 6.61 -2.01 1.18
N TYR A 146 7.33 -2.49 0.17
CA TYR A 146 8.78 -2.30 0.07
C TYR A 146 9.11 -0.81 -0.13
N THR A 147 10.19 -0.35 0.48
CA THR A 147 10.71 1.01 0.30
C THR A 147 12.20 0.92 0.02
N SER A 148 12.67 1.63 -1.00
CA SER A 148 14.09 1.81 -1.24
C SER A 148 14.69 2.79 -0.24
N GLY A 149 15.98 2.64 0.07
CA GLY A 149 16.67 3.51 1.02
C GLY A 149 16.36 3.21 2.50
N GLN A 150 15.61 2.15 2.80
CA GLN A 150 15.44 1.60 4.16
C GLN A 150 15.37 0.07 4.11
N PRO A 151 15.86 -0.66 5.13
CA PRO A 151 15.85 -2.12 5.14
C PRO A 151 14.48 -2.72 5.49
N SER A 152 13.55 -1.91 6.00
CA SER A 152 12.25 -2.37 6.51
C SER A 152 11.09 -1.90 5.63
N SER A 153 10.21 -2.85 5.27
CA SER A 153 8.95 -2.56 4.59
C SER A 153 7.99 -1.77 5.49
N ARG A 154 7.17 -0.88 4.92
CA ARG A 154 6.23 -0.02 5.65
C ARG A 154 4.83 -0.65 5.70
N PRO A 155 4.23 -0.84 6.89
CA PRO A 155 2.87 -1.34 6.98
C PRO A 155 1.85 -0.31 6.49
N ILE A 156 0.79 -0.80 5.85
CA ILE A 156 -0.42 -0.04 5.51
C ILE A 156 -1.58 -0.86 6.05
N THR A 157 -2.37 -0.27 6.95
CA THR A 157 -3.56 -0.92 7.49
C THR A 157 -4.80 -0.33 6.82
N MET A 158 -5.74 -1.21 6.48
CA MET A 158 -6.89 -0.86 5.68
C MET A 158 -8.12 -1.52 6.26
N ARG A 159 -9.27 -0.85 6.18
CA ARG A 159 -10.56 -1.39 6.60
C ARG A 159 -11.45 -1.59 5.38
N ARG A 160 -12.03 -2.78 5.26
CA ARG A 160 -13.02 -3.07 4.22
C ARG A 160 -14.39 -2.53 4.64
N ASP A 161 -14.97 -1.65 3.82
CA ASP A 161 -16.26 -1.02 4.09
C ASP A 161 -17.45 -1.93 3.72
N GLU A 162 -18.67 -1.42 3.89
CA GLU A 162 -19.91 -2.17 3.62
C GLU A 162 -20.14 -2.45 2.12
N ASN A 163 -19.60 -1.59 1.25
CA ASN A 163 -19.61 -1.80 -0.20
C ASN A 163 -18.51 -2.78 -0.65
N GLY A 164 -17.69 -3.24 0.28
CA GLY A 164 -16.60 -4.18 0.02
C GLY A 164 -15.31 -3.51 -0.47
N HIS A 165 -15.22 -2.18 -0.48
CA HIS A 165 -14.02 -1.45 -0.85
C HIS A 165 -13.04 -1.41 0.31
N TYR A 166 -11.75 -1.45 0.00
CA TYR A 166 -10.70 -1.30 1.00
C TYR A 166 -10.32 0.17 1.16
N ARG A 167 -10.45 0.71 2.37
CA ARG A 167 -10.10 2.09 2.69
C ARG A 167 -8.85 2.16 3.56
N ILE A 168 -7.99 3.14 3.33
CA ILE A 168 -6.77 3.33 4.15
C ILE A 168 -7.18 3.78 5.55
N ASN A 169 -6.79 2.99 6.55
CA ASN A 169 -7.05 3.26 7.97
C ASN A 169 -5.80 3.69 8.73
N GLU A 170 -4.62 3.23 8.32
CA GLU A 170 -3.34 3.65 8.88
C GLU A 170 -2.28 3.59 7.77
N ALA A 171 -1.53 4.69 7.60
CA ALA A 171 -0.42 4.79 6.67
C ALA A 171 0.68 5.76 7.14
N SER A 172 0.77 6.12 8.44
CA SER A 172 1.70 7.15 8.91
C SER A 172 3.17 6.79 8.64
N THR A 173 3.48 5.49 8.64
CA THR A 173 4.84 5.01 8.35
C THR A 173 5.29 5.29 6.91
N LEU A 174 4.36 5.63 6.02
CA LEU A 174 4.69 5.98 4.63
C LEU A 174 5.33 7.35 4.49
N PHE A 175 5.24 8.19 5.52
CA PHE A 175 5.74 9.56 5.53
C PHE A 175 7.09 9.68 6.24
N VAL A 176 7.64 8.55 6.71
CA VAL A 176 8.94 8.51 7.40
C VAL A 176 10.09 8.60 6.39
N GLY A 177 11.08 9.41 6.73
CA GLY A 177 12.27 9.66 5.89
C GLY A 177 12.97 8.40 5.38
N VAL A 178 13.58 8.55 4.20
CA VAL A 178 14.38 7.54 3.50
C VAL A 178 15.85 7.96 3.48
N ALA A 179 16.77 7.04 3.15
CA ALA A 179 18.19 7.39 3.04
C ALA A 179 18.39 8.57 2.08
N ALA A 180 19.29 9.50 2.41
CA ALA A 180 19.60 10.62 1.54
C ALA A 180 20.14 10.13 0.19
N SER A 181 19.83 10.88 -0.88
CA SER A 181 20.44 10.66 -2.19
C SER A 181 21.95 10.82 -2.11
N ARG A 182 22.69 10.02 -2.89
CA ARG A 182 24.15 10.12 -3.01
C ARG A 182 24.56 10.90 -4.24
#